data_AF-A0A4Q4B4W6-F1
#
_entry.id   AF-A0A4Q4B4W6-F1
#
_cell.length_a   1.000
_cell.length_b   1.000
_cell.length_c   1.000
_cell.angle_alpha   90.00
_cell.angle_beta   90.00
_cell.angle_gamma   90.00
#
_symmetry.space_group_name_H-M   'P 1'
#
loop_
_entity.id
_entity.type
_entity.pdbx_description
1 polymer ?
#
loop_
_entity_poly.entity_id
_entity_poly.type
_entity_poly.pdbx_seq_one_letter_code
_entity_poly.pdbx_strand_id
1 'polypeptide(L)'
;MNKTREFWYFLLQGTLDDKTGVYSNYYTYGTHCGDCLSKAMKTAENEGVIKPVLIETCRLDDLESFELPENAVKINSDIFMLPTFSTYELKGEETEFTPPTGIAFGTDENEYETDLIKECFVAYNKNDNGIFEFELVADNSRLIETYFNAIDFLPATDGFWIFIRDHWENEQTELFAGKDLISKEDIIKFLRFNNESTLKNGFIDIVVHSKKGETNLTLDEHKKIQLHTKDESVFNEFIGKIVGIGFEQTRDYYNIEFGYYHWHYRTDKSLGRTEFKKMLREQNFEQININ
;
A
#
# COMPACT_ATOMS: atom_id res chain seq x y z
N MET A 1 10.17 -0.01 29.54
CA MET A 1 9.83 -1.08 28.57
C MET A 1 11.01 -1.22 27.64
N ASN A 2 11.71 -2.36 27.65
CA ASN A 2 12.60 -2.69 26.54
C ASN A 2 11.70 -2.74 25.30
N LYS A 3 11.84 -1.78 24.38
CA LYS A 3 11.20 -1.92 23.07
C LYS A 3 11.85 -3.15 22.45
N THR A 4 11.12 -4.25 22.38
CA THR A 4 11.54 -5.44 21.64
C THR A 4 11.87 -4.95 20.24
N ARG A 5 13.11 -5.12 19.83
CA ARG A 5 13.52 -4.79 18.48
C ARG A 5 12.99 -5.89 17.58
N GLU A 6 12.38 -5.52 16.47
CA GLU A 6 11.98 -6.47 15.45
C GLU A 6 13.18 -6.78 14.55
N PHE A 7 13.18 -7.96 13.95
CA PHE A 7 14.20 -8.38 13.00
C PHE A 7 13.55 -8.80 11.69
N TRP A 8 13.94 -8.15 10.58
CA TRP A 8 13.26 -8.31 9.29
C TRP A 8 14.22 -8.66 8.18
N TYR A 9 13.75 -9.50 7.26
CA TYR A 9 14.35 -9.75 5.95
C TYR A 9 13.66 -8.88 4.89
N PHE A 10 14.44 -8.35 3.95
CA PHE A 10 13.94 -7.63 2.79
C PHE A 10 14.65 -8.09 1.52
N LEU A 11 13.85 -8.41 0.50
CA LEU A 11 14.30 -8.50 -0.89
C LEU A 11 14.01 -7.17 -1.57
N LEU A 12 15.05 -6.47 -1.99
CA LEU A 12 14.95 -5.22 -2.72
C LEU A 12 15.31 -5.43 -4.18
N GLN A 13 14.52 -4.83 -5.08
CA GLN A 13 14.84 -4.70 -6.50
C GLN A 13 15.32 -3.28 -6.77
N GLY A 14 16.18 -3.10 -7.77
CA GLY A 14 16.55 -1.80 -8.28
C GLY A 14 17.35 -1.92 -9.58
N THR A 15 18.14 -0.90 -9.88
CA THR A 15 19.03 -0.89 -11.05
C THR A 15 20.44 -0.49 -10.66
N LEU A 16 21.46 -0.93 -11.41
CA LEU A 16 22.84 -0.44 -11.25
C LEU A 16 23.19 0.59 -12.31
N ASP A 17 22.55 0.51 -13.47
CA ASP A 17 22.66 1.40 -14.62
C ASP A 17 21.38 1.32 -15.47
N ASP A 18 21.42 1.81 -16.71
CA ASP A 18 20.29 1.82 -17.64
C ASP A 18 19.95 0.45 -18.25
N LYS A 19 20.74 -0.59 -17.95
CA LYS A 19 20.65 -1.92 -18.58
C LYS A 19 20.66 -3.08 -17.59
N THR A 20 21.03 -2.82 -16.35
CA THR A 20 21.29 -3.85 -15.35
C THR A 20 20.33 -3.72 -14.18
N GLY A 21 19.41 -4.67 -14.08
CA GLY A 21 18.53 -4.84 -12.93
C GLY A 21 19.27 -5.60 -11.84
N VAL A 22 18.87 -5.37 -10.59
CA VAL A 22 19.50 -6.00 -9.43
C VAL A 22 18.46 -6.40 -8.38
N TYR A 23 18.66 -7.57 -7.78
CA TYR A 23 18.07 -7.95 -6.51
C TYR A 23 19.14 -8.01 -5.43
N SER A 24 18.81 -7.47 -4.26
CA SER A 24 19.68 -7.41 -3.09
C SER A 24 18.93 -7.78 -1.80
N ASN A 25 19.62 -8.47 -0.90
CA ASN A 25 19.05 -9.08 0.30
C ASN A 25 19.56 -8.36 1.55
N TYR A 26 18.65 -7.95 2.42
CA TYR A 26 18.98 -7.25 3.67
C TYR A 26 18.30 -7.90 4.86
N TYR A 27 19.00 -7.91 5.99
CA TYR A 27 18.50 -8.37 7.28
C TYR A 27 18.73 -7.25 8.28
N THR A 28 17.67 -6.74 8.89
CA THR A 28 17.75 -5.47 9.63
C THR A 28 16.97 -5.52 10.93
N TYR A 29 17.58 -4.94 11.97
CA TYR A 29 16.95 -4.75 13.27
C TYR A 29 16.40 -3.33 13.43
N GLY A 30 15.21 -3.21 14.00
CA GLY A 30 14.59 -1.91 14.21
C GLY A 30 13.43 -1.96 15.18
N THR A 31 12.61 -0.92 15.13
CA THR A 31 11.46 -0.75 16.02
C THR A 31 10.14 -1.18 15.40
N HIS A 32 10.07 -1.21 14.08
CA HIS A 32 8.96 -1.74 13.28
C HIS A 32 9.45 -2.05 11.85
N CYS A 33 8.68 -2.79 11.04
CA CYS A 33 8.99 -3.09 9.64
C CYS A 33 9.50 -1.87 8.82
N GLY A 34 8.77 -0.74 8.82
CA GLY A 34 9.19 0.44 8.06
C GLY A 34 10.52 1.09 8.47
N ASP A 35 10.86 1.08 9.76
CA ASP A 35 12.17 1.54 10.25
C ASP A 35 13.29 0.60 9.76
N CYS A 36 13.04 -0.70 9.81
CA CYS A 36 13.94 -1.73 9.28
C CYS A 36 14.13 -1.55 7.76
N LEU A 37 13.05 -1.34 7.02
CA LEU A 37 13.07 -1.15 5.57
C LEU A 37 13.83 0.13 5.18
N SER A 38 13.62 1.25 5.87
CA SER A 38 14.33 2.50 5.59
C SER A 38 15.86 2.35 5.73
N LYS A 39 16.31 1.56 6.72
CA LYS A 39 17.73 1.20 6.89
C LYS A 39 18.23 0.33 5.73
N ALA A 40 17.44 -0.64 5.28
CA ALA A 40 17.78 -1.51 4.15
C ALA A 40 17.88 -0.70 2.84
N MET A 41 16.88 0.12 2.53
CA MET A 41 16.85 1.00 1.36
C MET A 41 18.07 1.92 1.30
N LYS A 42 18.37 2.62 2.41
CA LYS A 42 19.53 3.50 2.50
C LYS A 42 20.86 2.74 2.32
N THR A 43 20.93 1.51 2.81
CA THR A 43 22.11 0.66 2.63
C THR A 43 22.25 0.25 1.16
N ALA A 44 21.16 -0.14 0.50
CA ALA A 44 21.15 -0.43 -0.93
C ALA A 44 21.63 0.75 -1.77
N GLU A 45 21.15 1.96 -1.49
CA GLU A 45 21.61 3.18 -2.16
C GLU A 45 23.11 3.44 -1.96
N ASN A 46 23.63 3.23 -0.74
CA ASN A 46 25.06 3.40 -0.46
C ASN A 46 25.93 2.36 -1.19
N GLU A 47 25.40 1.17 -1.44
CA GLU A 47 26.05 0.11 -2.22
C GLU A 47 25.82 0.26 -3.74
N GLY A 48 25.23 1.37 -4.19
CA GLY A 48 25.08 1.72 -5.60
C GLY A 48 23.79 1.25 -6.27
N VAL A 49 22.82 0.71 -5.52
CA VAL A 49 21.49 0.37 -6.06
C VAL A 49 20.69 1.66 -6.27
N ILE A 50 20.28 1.90 -7.51
CA ILE A 50 19.48 3.04 -7.93
C ILE A 50 17.99 2.70 -7.77
N LYS A 51 17.26 3.58 -7.06
CA LYS A 51 15.82 3.49 -6.79
C LYS A 51 15.41 2.11 -6.25
N PRO A 52 15.93 1.69 -5.08
CA PRO A 52 15.53 0.41 -4.52
C PRO A 52 14.03 0.41 -4.19
N VAL A 53 13.38 -0.71 -4.46
CA VAL A 53 11.95 -0.95 -4.19
C VAL A 53 11.80 -2.31 -3.50
N LEU A 54 10.84 -2.39 -2.58
CA LEU A 54 10.59 -3.61 -1.81
C LEU A 54 9.74 -4.57 -2.65
N ILE A 55 10.18 -5.83 -2.72
CA ILE A 55 9.45 -6.91 -3.38
C ILE A 55 8.85 -7.83 -2.32
N GLU A 56 9.71 -8.40 -1.48
CA GLU A 56 9.32 -9.37 -0.46
C GLU A 56 9.91 -9.04 0.89
N THR A 57 9.20 -9.43 1.94
CA THR A 57 9.61 -9.23 3.32
C THR A 57 9.16 -10.38 4.20
N CYS A 58 9.89 -10.60 5.29
CA CYS A 58 9.50 -11.53 6.34
C CYS A 58 10.00 -11.06 7.69
N ARG A 59 9.19 -11.28 8.74
CA ARG A 59 9.60 -11.07 10.11
C ARG A 59 10.33 -12.29 10.64
N LEU A 60 11.60 -12.12 10.97
CA LEU A 60 12.54 -13.18 11.30
C LEU A 60 12.58 -13.50 12.79
N ASP A 61 12.30 -12.55 13.67
CA ASP A 61 12.28 -12.76 15.12
C ASP A 61 11.09 -13.61 15.60
N ASP A 62 10.09 -13.79 14.75
CA ASP A 62 8.95 -14.69 14.98
C ASP A 62 9.25 -16.13 14.52
N LEU A 63 10.38 -16.38 13.84
CA LEU A 63 10.79 -17.69 13.36
C LEU A 63 11.68 -18.39 14.41
N GLU A 64 11.19 -19.48 15.00
CA GLU A 64 11.83 -20.18 16.14
C GLU A 64 13.28 -20.66 15.88
N SER A 65 13.73 -20.74 14.63
CA SER A 65 15.06 -21.26 14.27
C SER A 65 15.71 -20.51 13.13
N PHE A 66 15.38 -19.22 12.94
CA PHE A 66 16.06 -18.44 11.93
C PHE A 66 17.53 -18.19 12.32
N GLU A 67 18.43 -18.59 11.44
CA GLU A 67 19.85 -18.22 11.48
C GLU A 67 20.17 -17.37 10.25
N LEU A 68 20.99 -16.34 10.45
CA LEU A 68 21.52 -15.56 9.32
C LEU A 68 22.27 -16.47 8.35
N PRO A 69 22.16 -16.26 7.03
CA PRO A 69 22.96 -17.01 6.06
C PRO A 69 24.46 -16.90 6.37
N GLU A 70 25.20 -17.99 6.20
CA GLU A 70 26.65 -18.04 6.53
C GLU A 70 27.47 -16.99 5.77
N ASN A 71 27.02 -16.62 4.57
CA ASN A 71 27.65 -15.62 3.72
C ASN A 71 27.14 -14.18 3.98
N ALA A 72 26.23 -13.97 4.92
CA ALA A 72 25.76 -12.63 5.27
C ALA A 72 26.88 -11.81 5.91
N VAL A 73 27.11 -10.60 5.37
CA VAL A 73 28.09 -9.66 5.89
C VAL A 73 27.44 -8.65 6.81
N LYS A 74 28.10 -8.35 7.92
CA LYS A 74 27.67 -7.32 8.86
C LYS A 74 28.09 -5.95 8.33
N ILE A 75 27.11 -5.09 8.03
CA ILE A 75 27.36 -3.69 7.63
C ILE A 75 27.53 -2.83 8.88
N ASN A 76 26.66 -3.00 9.87
CA ASN A 76 26.77 -2.36 11.18
C ASN A 76 26.04 -3.18 12.26
N SER A 77 25.79 -2.63 13.46
CA SER A 77 25.11 -3.35 14.54
C SER A 77 23.68 -3.79 14.21
N ASP A 78 23.04 -3.11 13.26
CA ASP A 78 21.61 -3.23 12.98
C ASP A 78 21.32 -3.79 11.59
N ILE A 79 22.34 -3.96 10.73
CA ILE A 79 22.17 -4.28 9.32
C ILE A 79 23.18 -5.34 8.90
N PHE A 80 22.66 -6.38 8.26
CA PHE A 80 23.40 -7.40 7.54
C PHE A 80 22.87 -7.46 6.10
N MET A 81 23.70 -7.91 5.17
CA MET A 81 23.28 -8.12 3.79
C MET A 81 24.03 -9.28 3.17
N LEU A 82 23.52 -9.83 2.07
CA LEU A 82 24.34 -10.70 1.23
C LEU A 82 25.31 -9.82 0.41
N PRO A 83 26.62 -10.15 0.38
CA PRO A 83 27.63 -9.32 -0.29
C PRO A 83 27.54 -9.39 -1.82
N THR A 84 26.83 -10.36 -2.36
CA THR A 84 26.68 -10.56 -3.81
C THR A 84 25.28 -10.18 -4.24
N PHE A 85 25.21 -9.26 -5.20
CA PHE A 85 23.99 -8.89 -5.90
C PHE A 85 23.64 -9.91 -6.98
N SER A 86 22.35 -10.21 -7.10
CA SER A 86 21.83 -10.99 -8.23
C SER A 86 21.43 -10.01 -9.32
N THR A 87 22.10 -10.05 -10.48
CA THR A 87 21.86 -9.11 -11.57
C THR A 87 21.20 -9.78 -12.77
N TYR A 88 20.44 -9.00 -13.54
CA TYR A 88 19.77 -9.44 -14.76
C TYR A 88 19.74 -8.31 -15.79
N GLU A 89 19.55 -8.66 -17.05
CA GLU A 89 19.41 -7.69 -18.15
C GLU A 89 18.01 -7.08 -18.12
N LEU A 90 17.93 -5.76 -18.07
CA LEU A 90 16.67 -5.03 -18.20
C LEU A 90 16.18 -5.10 -19.65
N LYS A 91 15.09 -5.82 -19.87
CA LYS A 91 14.34 -5.73 -21.12
C LYS A 91 13.40 -4.54 -21.02
N GLY A 92 13.45 -3.63 -21.99
CA GLY A 92 12.81 -2.30 -21.92
C GLY A 92 11.28 -2.24 -21.81
N GLU A 93 10.59 -3.37 -21.66
CA GLU A 93 9.12 -3.44 -21.61
C GLU A 93 8.57 -4.37 -20.50
N GLU A 94 9.43 -5.07 -19.74
CA GLU A 94 8.96 -5.93 -18.64
C GLU A 94 8.95 -5.12 -17.33
N THR A 95 7.79 -4.60 -16.95
CA THR A 95 7.57 -4.08 -15.58
C THR A 95 6.75 -5.11 -14.80
N GLU A 96 7.42 -5.82 -13.89
CA GLU A 96 6.73 -6.65 -12.90
C GLU A 96 5.88 -5.76 -11.99
N PHE A 97 4.70 -6.26 -11.61
CA PHE A 97 3.86 -5.55 -10.66
C PHE A 97 4.61 -5.39 -9.34
N THR A 98 4.72 -4.15 -8.88
CA THR A 98 5.31 -3.85 -7.58
C THR A 98 4.22 -3.40 -6.60
N PRO A 99 4.03 -4.10 -5.47
CA PRO A 99 3.06 -3.72 -4.45
C PRO A 99 3.21 -2.26 -4.04
N PRO A 100 2.10 -1.52 -3.90
CA PRO A 100 2.18 -0.14 -3.42
C PRO A 100 2.71 -0.04 -1.99
N THR A 101 3.41 1.07 -1.72
CA THR A 101 3.99 1.34 -0.40
C THR A 101 2.94 1.20 0.70
N GLY A 102 3.29 0.41 1.72
CA GLY A 102 2.40 0.06 2.82
C GLY A 102 2.05 -1.43 2.83
N ILE A 103 2.28 -2.14 1.71
CA ILE A 103 2.18 -3.60 1.64
C ILE A 103 3.41 -4.17 0.95
N ALA A 104 3.80 -5.37 1.33
CA ALA A 104 4.80 -6.15 0.63
C ALA A 104 4.41 -7.63 0.62
N PHE A 105 4.87 -8.37 -0.37
CA PHE A 105 4.68 -9.82 -0.39
C PHE A 105 5.45 -10.48 0.77
N GLY A 106 4.87 -11.55 1.31
CA GLY A 106 5.55 -12.45 2.23
C GLY A 106 6.52 -13.36 1.48
N THR A 107 7.41 -14.02 2.22
CA THR A 107 8.28 -15.06 1.67
C THR A 107 7.65 -16.45 1.70
N ASP A 108 6.44 -16.56 2.23
CA ASP A 108 5.67 -17.81 2.25
C ASP A 108 5.21 -18.20 0.84
N GLU A 109 4.99 -19.50 0.61
CA GLU A 109 4.52 -20.01 -0.68
C GLU A 109 3.09 -19.50 -0.95
N ASN A 110 2.93 -18.72 -2.02
CA ASN A 110 1.65 -18.19 -2.45
C ASN A 110 0.83 -19.26 -3.20
N GLU A 111 -0.50 -19.14 -3.18
CA GLU A 111 -1.38 -20.01 -3.97
C GLU A 111 -1.21 -19.78 -5.48
N TYR A 112 -0.83 -18.55 -5.84
CA TYR A 112 -0.68 -18.09 -7.22
C TYR A 112 0.65 -17.35 -7.40
N GLU A 113 1.12 -17.29 -8.64
CA GLU A 113 2.31 -16.51 -9.02
C GLU A 113 1.98 -14.99 -8.97
N THR A 114 2.92 -14.17 -8.51
CA THR A 114 2.72 -12.72 -8.33
C THR A 114 2.65 -11.96 -9.66
N ASP A 115 3.16 -12.55 -10.75
CA ASP A 115 3.10 -12.02 -12.12
C ASP A 115 1.68 -12.00 -12.72
N LEU A 116 0.73 -12.69 -12.09
CA LEU A 116 -0.68 -12.66 -12.43
C LEU A 116 -1.35 -11.34 -12.01
N ILE A 117 -0.81 -10.64 -11.01
CA ILE A 117 -1.31 -9.32 -10.60
C ILE A 117 -0.90 -8.30 -11.66
N LYS A 118 -1.89 -7.68 -12.30
CA LYS A 118 -1.70 -6.69 -13.36
C LYS A 118 -2.54 -5.45 -13.08
N GLU A 119 -2.06 -4.31 -13.56
CA GLU A 119 -2.83 -3.06 -13.49
C GLU A 119 -4.09 -3.16 -14.37
N CYS A 120 -5.22 -3.40 -13.74
CA CYS A 120 -6.51 -3.58 -14.40
C CYS A 120 -7.64 -3.35 -13.39
N PHE A 121 -8.87 -3.39 -13.90
CA PHE A 121 -10.04 -3.34 -13.03
C PHE A 121 -11.09 -4.39 -13.38
N VAL A 122 -11.94 -4.66 -12.40
CA VAL A 122 -13.20 -5.39 -12.57
C VAL A 122 -14.35 -4.46 -12.24
N ALA A 123 -15.45 -4.66 -12.96
CA ALA A 123 -16.69 -3.93 -12.75
C ALA A 123 -17.82 -4.96 -12.75
N TYR A 124 -18.49 -5.07 -11.61
CA TYR A 124 -19.59 -5.99 -11.39
C TYR A 124 -20.92 -5.27 -11.56
N ASN A 125 -21.84 -5.94 -12.23
CA ASN A 125 -23.23 -5.49 -12.28
C ASN A 125 -23.83 -5.48 -10.86
N LYS A 126 -24.98 -4.81 -10.75
CA LYS A 126 -25.75 -4.66 -9.53
C LYS A 126 -25.91 -5.99 -8.76
N ASN A 127 -25.39 -6.04 -7.53
CA ASN A 127 -25.54 -7.17 -6.60
C ASN A 127 -26.97 -7.25 -6.00
N ASP A 128 -27.22 -8.24 -5.14
CA ASP A 128 -28.52 -8.45 -4.49
C ASP A 128 -28.99 -7.27 -3.61
N ASN A 129 -28.05 -6.48 -3.10
CA ASN A 129 -28.34 -5.27 -2.30
C ASN A 129 -28.56 -4.02 -3.17
N GLY A 130 -28.47 -4.18 -4.49
CA GLY A 130 -28.66 -3.10 -5.42
C GLY A 130 -27.43 -2.20 -5.60
N ILE A 131 -26.23 -2.70 -5.32
CA ILE A 131 -24.98 -1.95 -5.39
C ILE A 131 -24.16 -2.44 -6.60
N PHE A 132 -23.67 -1.50 -7.40
CA PHE A 132 -22.64 -1.71 -8.39
C PHE A 132 -21.27 -1.64 -7.73
N GLU A 133 -20.37 -2.54 -8.11
CA GLU A 133 -19.06 -2.69 -7.49
C GLU A 133 -17.95 -2.61 -8.53
N PHE A 134 -16.90 -1.89 -8.21
CA PHE A 134 -15.71 -1.74 -9.03
C PHE A 134 -14.49 -1.91 -8.15
N GLU A 135 -13.48 -2.63 -8.64
CA GLU A 135 -12.19 -2.77 -7.98
C GLU A 135 -11.06 -2.61 -8.98
N LEU A 136 -10.02 -1.87 -8.59
CA LEU A 136 -8.85 -1.60 -9.41
C LEU A 136 -7.57 -1.82 -8.61
N VAL A 137 -6.63 -2.52 -9.23
CA VAL A 137 -5.25 -2.61 -8.78
C VAL A 137 -4.41 -1.68 -9.64
N ALA A 138 -3.57 -0.87 -8.99
CA ALA A 138 -2.56 -0.05 -9.63
C ALA A 138 -1.21 -0.35 -8.99
N ASP A 139 -0.15 -0.25 -9.78
CA ASP A 139 1.22 -0.43 -9.28
C ASP A 139 1.61 0.70 -8.31
N ASN A 140 2.72 0.49 -7.58
CA ASN A 140 3.25 1.48 -6.64
C ASN A 140 3.48 2.87 -7.25
N SER A 141 3.85 2.94 -8.53
CA SER A 141 4.18 4.19 -9.21
C SER A 141 2.94 4.99 -9.64
N ARG A 142 1.81 4.31 -9.88
CA ARG A 142 0.57 4.89 -10.41
C ARG A 142 -0.54 5.02 -9.39
N LEU A 143 -0.53 4.26 -8.29
CA LEU A 143 -1.65 4.20 -7.34
C LEU A 143 -2.10 5.58 -6.85
N ILE A 144 -1.19 6.40 -6.34
CA ILE A 144 -1.55 7.66 -5.67
C ILE A 144 -2.22 8.63 -6.65
N GLU A 145 -1.63 8.85 -7.83
CA GLU A 145 -2.22 9.74 -8.83
C GLU A 145 -3.50 9.15 -9.42
N THR A 146 -3.59 7.82 -9.58
CA THR A 146 -4.84 7.14 -9.98
C THR A 146 -5.95 7.36 -8.96
N TYR A 147 -5.64 7.28 -7.67
CA TYR A 147 -6.61 7.52 -6.60
C TYR A 147 -7.08 8.98 -6.57
N PHE A 148 -6.18 9.94 -6.77
CA PHE A 148 -6.58 11.35 -6.88
C PHE A 148 -7.48 11.60 -8.10
N ASN A 149 -7.16 11.02 -9.25
CA ASN A 149 -8.04 11.06 -10.42
C ASN A 149 -9.41 10.44 -10.10
N ALA A 150 -9.45 9.30 -9.40
CA ALA A 150 -10.70 8.67 -8.99
C ALA A 150 -11.56 9.56 -8.06
N ILE A 151 -10.94 10.29 -7.11
CA ILE A 151 -11.64 11.29 -6.29
C ILE A 151 -12.23 12.39 -7.18
N ASP A 152 -11.47 12.87 -8.16
CA ASP A 152 -11.93 13.90 -9.10
C ASP A 152 -13.07 13.41 -10.00
N PHE A 153 -13.15 12.10 -10.25
CA PHE A 153 -14.20 11.49 -11.07
C PHE A 153 -15.56 11.42 -10.38
N LEU A 154 -15.59 11.48 -9.04
CA LEU A 154 -16.85 11.50 -8.29
C LEU A 154 -17.73 12.71 -8.67
N PRO A 155 -19.07 12.62 -8.62
CA PRO A 155 -19.93 13.74 -9.00
C PRO A 155 -19.77 14.95 -8.06
N ALA A 156 -19.70 14.68 -6.77
CA ALA A 156 -19.50 15.61 -5.67
C ALA A 156 -18.95 14.83 -4.47
N THR A 157 -18.42 15.51 -3.48
CA THR A 157 -17.94 14.90 -2.24
C THR A 157 -18.61 15.56 -1.04
N ASP A 158 -19.04 14.76 -0.08
CA ASP A 158 -19.79 15.22 1.10
C ASP A 158 -19.51 14.40 2.36
N GLY A 159 -18.58 13.46 2.29
CA GLY A 159 -18.02 12.77 3.44
C GLY A 159 -16.59 12.36 3.17
N PHE A 160 -15.78 12.37 4.22
CA PHE A 160 -14.42 11.87 4.19
C PHE A 160 -14.14 11.13 5.49
N TRP A 161 -13.77 9.86 5.37
CA TRP A 161 -13.58 8.95 6.47
C TRP A 161 -12.23 8.25 6.39
N ILE A 162 -11.67 7.97 7.56
CA ILE A 162 -10.47 7.14 7.70
C ILE A 162 -10.79 6.05 8.71
N PHE A 163 -10.62 4.79 8.27
CA PHE A 163 -10.66 3.64 9.15
C PHE A 163 -9.24 3.31 9.58
N ILE A 164 -9.00 3.17 10.88
CA ILE A 164 -7.75 2.67 11.43
C ILE A 164 -7.98 1.22 11.80
N ARG A 165 -7.22 0.31 11.20
CA ARG A 165 -7.47 -1.13 11.22
C ARG A 165 -7.00 -1.77 12.52
N ASP A 166 -7.65 -2.86 12.92
CA ASP A 166 -7.44 -3.52 14.22
C ASP A 166 -6.06 -4.14 14.37
N HIS A 167 -5.56 -4.78 13.33
CA HIS A 167 -4.23 -5.41 13.35
C HIS A 167 -3.07 -4.40 13.40
N TRP A 168 -3.32 -3.09 13.28
CA TRP A 168 -2.30 -2.09 13.63
C TRP A 168 -2.16 -1.98 15.14
N GLU A 169 -1.06 -2.56 15.64
CA GLU A 169 -0.74 -2.67 17.08
C GLU A 169 -1.74 -3.54 17.87
N ASN A 170 -2.54 -4.38 17.18
CA ASN A 170 -3.55 -5.28 17.76
C ASN A 170 -4.59 -4.55 18.65
N GLU A 171 -5.06 -3.39 18.19
CA GLU A 171 -6.15 -2.63 18.82
C GLU A 171 -7.50 -2.91 18.13
N GLN A 172 -8.57 -2.15 18.45
CA GLN A 172 -9.84 -2.26 17.74
C GLN A 172 -9.86 -1.39 16.48
N THR A 173 -10.69 -1.74 15.50
CA THR A 173 -10.94 -0.86 14.34
C THR A 173 -11.62 0.42 14.81
N GLU A 174 -11.12 1.58 14.37
CA GLU A 174 -11.64 2.90 14.73
C GLU A 174 -11.99 3.70 13.46
N LEU A 175 -13.14 4.41 13.46
CA LEU A 175 -13.57 5.27 12.35
C LEU A 175 -13.42 6.73 12.74
N PHE A 176 -12.82 7.53 11.88
CA PHE A 176 -12.69 8.98 12.00
C PHE A 176 -13.36 9.68 10.81
N ALA A 177 -14.22 10.65 11.08
CA ALA A 177 -14.93 11.45 10.07
C ALA A 177 -14.42 12.90 10.03
N GLY A 178 -14.00 13.37 8.86
CA GLY A 178 -13.59 14.75 8.65
C GLY A 178 -14.82 15.67 8.61
N LYS A 179 -15.00 16.52 9.64
CA LYS A 179 -16.19 17.37 9.76
C LYS A 179 -16.27 18.45 8.68
N ASP A 180 -15.15 19.10 8.43
CA ASP A 180 -15.05 20.24 7.50
C ASP A 180 -14.30 19.88 6.20
N LEU A 181 -13.70 18.68 6.16
CA LEU A 181 -12.82 18.22 5.09
C LEU A 181 -13.62 17.41 4.05
N ILE A 182 -14.52 18.08 3.35
CA ILE A 182 -15.50 17.41 2.46
C ILE A 182 -15.32 17.72 0.99
N SER A 183 -14.59 18.78 0.62
CA SER A 183 -14.36 19.11 -0.80
C SER A 183 -13.25 18.23 -1.39
N LYS A 184 -13.35 17.88 -2.66
CA LYS A 184 -12.31 17.10 -3.38
C LYS A 184 -10.93 17.73 -3.24
N GLU A 185 -10.85 19.05 -3.45
CA GLU A 185 -9.61 19.81 -3.40
C GLU A 185 -8.97 19.76 -2.01
N ASP A 186 -9.76 19.96 -0.95
CA ASP A 186 -9.24 19.92 0.40
C ASP A 186 -8.85 18.50 0.83
N ILE A 187 -9.64 17.48 0.44
CA ILE A 187 -9.32 16.06 0.67
C ILE A 187 -7.98 15.70 0.00
N ILE A 188 -7.81 16.00 -1.29
CA ILE A 188 -6.56 15.74 -2.01
C ILE A 188 -5.40 16.49 -1.36
N LYS A 189 -5.59 17.75 -0.97
CA LYS A 189 -4.57 18.56 -0.29
C LYS A 189 -4.16 17.94 1.05
N PHE A 190 -5.12 17.49 1.85
CA PHE A 190 -4.87 16.80 3.11
C PHE A 190 -4.07 15.51 2.89
N LEU A 191 -4.47 14.69 1.91
CA LEU A 191 -3.80 13.43 1.58
C LEU A 191 -2.38 13.67 1.06
N ARG A 192 -2.15 14.68 0.22
CA ARG A 192 -0.80 15.06 -0.24
C ARG A 192 0.08 15.54 0.92
N PHE A 193 -0.46 16.35 1.83
CA PHE A 193 0.29 16.85 2.98
C PHE A 193 0.66 15.75 3.99
N ASN A 194 -0.22 14.75 4.18
CA ASN A 194 -0.05 13.67 5.16
C ASN A 194 0.30 12.31 4.52
N ASN A 195 0.80 12.31 3.28
CA ASN A 195 0.99 11.13 2.42
C ASN A 195 1.62 9.91 3.13
N GLU A 196 2.70 10.12 3.88
CA GLU A 196 3.40 9.05 4.62
C GLU A 196 2.51 8.35 5.65
N SER A 197 1.65 9.12 6.33
CA SER A 197 0.76 8.58 7.37
C SER A 197 -0.60 8.17 6.85
N THR A 198 -0.94 8.53 5.60
CA THR A 198 -2.21 8.20 4.97
C THR A 198 -2.02 7.20 3.82
N LEU A 199 -1.73 7.69 2.62
CA LEU A 199 -1.71 6.91 1.38
C LEU A 199 -0.68 5.76 1.42
N LYS A 200 0.47 5.97 2.06
CA LYS A 200 1.56 4.98 2.20
C LYS A 200 1.47 4.13 3.47
N ASN A 201 0.44 4.32 4.28
CA ASN A 201 0.25 3.58 5.52
C ASN A 201 -0.64 2.36 5.23
N GLY A 202 -0.08 1.16 5.39
CA GLY A 202 -0.78 -0.11 5.16
C GLY A 202 -1.84 -0.44 6.20
N PHE A 203 -2.12 0.41 7.18
CA PHE A 203 -3.00 0.09 8.30
C PHE A 203 -4.30 0.89 8.34
N ILE A 204 -4.63 1.55 7.23
CA ILE A 204 -5.80 2.41 7.16
C ILE A 204 -6.54 2.20 5.84
N ASP A 205 -7.86 2.41 5.89
CA ASP A 205 -8.64 2.70 4.70
C ASP A 205 -8.98 4.19 4.66
N ILE A 206 -9.10 4.71 3.45
CA ILE A 206 -9.51 6.08 3.17
C ILE A 206 -10.77 6.02 2.33
N VAL A 207 -11.88 6.59 2.83
CA VAL A 207 -13.17 6.58 2.13
C VAL A 207 -13.61 8.01 1.81
N VAL A 208 -13.91 8.27 0.55
CA VAL A 208 -14.51 9.50 0.06
C VAL A 208 -15.93 9.23 -0.39
N HIS A 209 -16.88 9.96 0.17
CA HIS A 209 -18.31 9.74 -0.04
C HIS A 209 -18.94 10.78 -0.96
N SER A 210 -19.94 10.33 -1.71
CA SER A 210 -20.89 11.17 -2.43
C SER A 210 -22.32 10.71 -2.13
N LYS A 211 -23.21 11.62 -1.71
CA LYS A 211 -24.65 11.31 -1.59
C LYS A 211 -25.28 10.79 -2.87
N LYS A 212 -24.79 11.19 -4.06
CA LYS A 212 -25.35 10.69 -5.33
C LYS A 212 -25.09 9.20 -5.42
N GLY A 213 -26.16 8.41 -5.45
CA GLY A 213 -26.08 6.95 -5.45
C GLY A 213 -25.54 6.33 -4.17
N GLU A 214 -25.45 7.10 -3.07
CA GLU A 214 -24.76 6.67 -1.84
C GLU A 214 -23.36 6.11 -2.15
N THR A 215 -22.61 6.82 -3.00
CA THR A 215 -21.36 6.33 -3.57
C THR A 215 -20.22 6.43 -2.56
N ASN A 216 -19.49 5.33 -2.39
CA ASN A 216 -18.25 5.29 -1.61
C ASN A 216 -17.09 4.94 -2.54
N LEU A 217 -16.07 5.79 -2.56
CA LEU A 217 -14.77 5.50 -3.15
C LEU A 217 -13.79 5.22 -2.02
N THR A 218 -13.17 4.04 -2.04
CA THR A 218 -12.25 3.59 -0.99
C THR A 218 -10.87 3.33 -1.58
N LEU A 219 -9.82 3.82 -0.92
CA LEU A 219 -8.49 3.23 -0.99
C LEU A 219 -8.31 2.40 0.28
N ASP A 220 -8.31 1.08 0.16
CA ASP A 220 -8.23 0.20 1.31
C ASP A 220 -6.77 -0.01 1.79
N GLU A 221 -6.65 -0.69 2.93
CA GLU A 221 -5.37 -1.10 3.48
C GLU A 221 -4.56 -2.04 2.58
N HIS A 222 -5.23 -2.78 1.70
CA HIS A 222 -4.66 -3.61 0.64
C HIS A 222 -4.30 -2.83 -0.65
N LYS A 223 -4.41 -1.49 -0.60
CA LYS A 223 -4.04 -0.55 -1.66
C LYS A 223 -4.82 -0.76 -2.97
N LYS A 224 -6.05 -1.24 -2.87
CA LYS A 224 -7.01 -1.31 -3.97
C LYS A 224 -7.89 -0.06 -3.98
N ILE A 225 -8.24 0.39 -5.19
CA ILE A 225 -9.23 1.45 -5.37
C ILE A 225 -10.58 0.79 -5.64
N GLN A 226 -11.54 0.99 -4.74
CA GLN A 226 -12.87 0.41 -4.82
C GLN A 226 -13.94 1.49 -4.96
N LEU A 227 -14.95 1.25 -5.79
CA LEU A 227 -16.13 2.11 -5.88
C LEU A 227 -17.39 1.27 -5.68
N HIS A 228 -18.21 1.67 -4.70
CA HIS A 228 -19.54 1.12 -4.46
C HIS A 228 -20.59 2.21 -4.68
N THR A 229 -21.60 1.95 -5.52
CA THR A 229 -22.68 2.91 -5.78
C THR A 229 -23.99 2.22 -6.13
N LYS A 230 -25.11 2.85 -5.77
CA LYS A 230 -26.47 2.44 -6.19
C LYS A 230 -26.90 3.09 -7.51
N ASP A 231 -26.13 4.07 -8.01
CA ASP A 231 -26.46 4.85 -9.20
C ASP A 231 -25.66 4.36 -10.43
N GLU A 232 -26.35 3.74 -11.36
CA GLU A 232 -25.78 3.20 -12.60
C GLU A 232 -25.12 4.28 -13.47
N SER A 233 -25.62 5.52 -13.45
CA SER A 233 -25.02 6.62 -14.22
C SER A 233 -23.64 6.99 -13.67
N VAL A 234 -23.51 7.01 -12.34
CA VAL A 234 -22.22 7.27 -11.67
C VAL A 234 -21.24 6.15 -11.98
N PHE A 235 -21.69 4.90 -11.89
CA PHE A 235 -20.87 3.73 -12.19
C PHE A 235 -20.32 3.74 -13.62
N ASN A 236 -21.19 3.91 -14.61
CA ASN A 236 -20.80 3.91 -16.03
C ASN A 236 -19.88 5.10 -16.38
N GLU A 237 -20.14 6.28 -15.83
CA GLU A 237 -19.29 7.45 -16.04
C GLU A 237 -17.91 7.25 -15.40
N PHE A 238 -17.85 6.69 -14.19
CA PHE A 238 -16.61 6.40 -13.49
C PHE A 238 -15.74 5.41 -14.27
N ILE A 239 -16.32 4.29 -14.74
CA ILE A 239 -15.63 3.30 -15.59
C ILE A 239 -15.07 3.97 -16.85
N GLY A 240 -15.87 4.78 -17.54
CA GLY A 240 -15.42 5.49 -18.74
C GLY A 240 -14.21 6.40 -18.49
N LYS A 241 -14.17 7.06 -17.33
CA LYS A 241 -13.03 7.90 -16.92
C LYS A 241 -11.80 7.09 -16.53
N ILE A 242 -11.97 5.95 -15.86
CA ILE A 242 -10.88 5.00 -15.53
C ILE A 242 -10.23 4.45 -16.81
N VAL A 243 -11.06 4.03 -17.79
CA VAL A 243 -10.57 3.63 -19.11
C VAL A 243 -9.84 4.80 -19.79
N GLY A 244 -10.36 6.02 -19.66
CA GLY A 244 -9.74 7.23 -20.19
C GLY A 244 -8.34 7.53 -19.64
N ILE A 245 -7.98 7.03 -18.46
CA ILE A 245 -6.62 7.14 -17.88
C ILE A 245 -5.76 5.88 -18.07
N GLY A 246 -6.19 4.96 -18.94
CA GLY A 246 -5.38 3.86 -19.44
C GLY A 246 -5.45 2.56 -18.65
N PHE A 247 -6.51 2.34 -17.86
CA PHE A 247 -6.77 1.03 -17.27
C PHE A 247 -7.74 0.22 -18.13
N GLU A 248 -7.53 -1.09 -18.19
CA GLU A 248 -8.38 -2.01 -18.94
C GLU A 248 -9.24 -2.85 -18.00
N GLN A 249 -10.46 -3.15 -18.43
CA GLN A 249 -11.33 -4.08 -17.71
C GLN A 249 -10.89 -5.51 -18.00
N THR A 250 -10.82 -6.35 -16.97
CA THR A 250 -10.51 -7.78 -17.10
C THR A 250 -11.65 -8.65 -16.53
N ARG A 251 -11.58 -9.95 -16.82
CA ARG A 251 -12.33 -11.00 -16.11
C ARG A 251 -11.42 -11.81 -15.19
N ASP A 252 -10.13 -11.89 -15.52
CA ASP A 252 -9.11 -12.60 -14.77
C ASP A 252 -8.40 -11.58 -13.89
N TYR A 253 -9.01 -11.30 -12.74
CA TYR A 253 -8.56 -10.27 -11.81
C TYR A 253 -7.84 -10.89 -10.63
N TYR A 254 -6.56 -10.54 -10.48
CA TYR A 254 -5.74 -10.94 -9.35
C TYR A 254 -5.35 -9.70 -8.54
N ASN A 255 -5.40 -9.82 -7.22
CA ASN A 255 -5.02 -8.81 -6.26
C ASN A 255 -4.36 -9.50 -5.05
N ILE A 256 -3.78 -8.71 -4.15
CA ILE A 256 -2.99 -9.22 -3.02
C ILE A 256 -3.80 -10.10 -2.04
N GLU A 257 -5.14 -10.01 -2.02
CA GLU A 257 -5.96 -10.84 -1.15
C GLU A 257 -6.20 -12.25 -1.70
N PHE A 258 -5.94 -12.49 -2.98
CA PHE A 258 -6.19 -13.80 -3.60
C PHE A 258 -5.02 -14.77 -3.38
N GLY A 259 -4.91 -15.30 -2.16
CA GLY A 259 -3.97 -16.38 -1.85
C GLY A 259 -2.51 -15.96 -1.81
N TYR A 260 -2.22 -14.66 -1.79
CA TYR A 260 -0.88 -14.12 -1.60
C TYR A 260 -0.65 -13.77 -0.13
N TYR A 261 0.37 -14.38 0.48
CA TYR A 261 0.86 -13.96 1.78
C TYR A 261 1.49 -12.58 1.65
N HIS A 262 1.16 -11.68 2.58
CA HIS A 262 1.63 -10.31 2.54
C HIS A 262 1.69 -9.69 3.94
N TRP A 263 2.44 -8.61 4.03
CA TRP A 263 2.65 -7.84 5.24
C TRP A 263 2.16 -6.41 5.06
N HIS A 264 1.42 -5.92 6.04
CA HIS A 264 1.12 -4.50 6.17
C HIS A 264 2.25 -3.80 6.92
N TYR A 265 2.61 -2.61 6.46
CA TYR A 265 3.58 -1.77 7.15
C TYR A 265 3.26 -0.29 6.99
N ARG A 266 3.89 0.53 7.83
CA ARG A 266 3.95 1.98 7.68
C ARG A 266 5.39 2.40 7.46
N THR A 267 5.62 3.48 6.72
CA THR A 267 6.98 3.98 6.50
C THR A 267 7.63 4.47 7.80
N ASP A 268 8.96 4.64 7.80
CA ASP A 268 9.70 5.22 8.92
C ASP A 268 9.29 6.67 9.25
N LYS A 269 8.75 7.38 8.26
CA LYS A 269 8.22 8.75 8.38
C LYS A 269 6.75 8.80 8.76
N SER A 270 6.02 7.69 8.68
CA SER A 270 4.63 7.60 9.11
C SER A 270 4.54 7.74 10.63
N LEU A 271 3.52 8.46 11.09
CA LEU A 271 3.15 8.50 12.51
C LEU A 271 2.81 7.09 13.03
N GLY A 272 3.04 6.88 14.33
CA GLY A 272 2.49 5.73 15.06
C GLY A 272 0.98 5.89 15.27
N ARG A 273 0.30 4.82 15.72
CA ARG A 273 -1.17 4.81 15.81
C ARG A 273 -1.71 5.93 16.70
N THR A 274 -1.08 6.14 17.85
CA THR A 274 -1.47 7.18 18.82
C THR A 274 -1.26 8.59 18.27
N GLU A 275 -0.09 8.85 17.66
CA GLU A 275 0.21 10.14 17.05
C GLU A 275 -0.69 10.43 15.84
N PHE A 276 -1.02 9.40 15.05
CA PHE A 276 -1.94 9.52 13.92
C PHE A 276 -3.34 9.91 14.39
N LYS A 277 -3.88 9.23 15.41
CA LYS A 277 -5.16 9.60 16.05
C LYS A 277 -5.18 11.04 16.54
N LYS A 278 -4.08 11.49 17.15
CA LYS A 278 -3.94 12.88 17.59
C LYS A 278 -3.95 13.85 16.40
N MET A 279 -3.19 13.57 15.35
CA MET A 279 -3.14 14.37 14.13
C MET A 279 -4.52 14.49 13.47
N LEU A 280 -5.28 13.38 13.36
CA LEU A 280 -6.65 13.42 12.85
C LEU A 280 -7.54 14.38 13.65
N ARG A 281 -7.50 14.31 14.99
CA ARG A 281 -8.28 15.22 15.86
C ARG A 281 -7.87 16.69 15.70
N GLU A 282 -6.57 16.96 15.54
CA GLU A 282 -6.05 18.31 15.28
C GLU A 282 -6.46 18.84 13.88
N GLN A 283 -6.79 17.95 12.95
CA GLN A 283 -7.28 18.25 11.61
C GLN A 283 -8.82 18.16 11.51
N ASN A 284 -9.52 18.36 12.63
CA ASN A 284 -10.99 18.37 12.73
C ASN A 284 -11.69 17.06 12.34
N PHE A 285 -11.02 15.91 12.51
CA PHE A 285 -11.72 14.62 12.47
C PHE A 285 -12.35 14.31 13.82
N GLU A 286 -13.56 13.77 13.78
CA GLU A 286 -14.27 13.21 14.93
C GLU A 286 -14.26 11.69 14.87
N GLN A 287 -13.98 11.06 16.01
CA GLN A 287 -14.09 9.62 16.15
C GLN A 287 -15.57 9.23 16.22
N ILE A 288 -15.96 8.30 15.34
CA ILE A 288 -17.31 7.76 15.28
C ILE A 288 -17.32 6.39 15.94
N ASN A 289 -18.29 6.17 16.84
CA ASN A 289 -18.48 4.85 17.45
C ASN A 289 -19.07 3.90 16.41
N ILE A 290 -18.31 2.85 16.09
CA ILE A 290 -18.78 1.72 15.28
C ILE A 290 -19.37 0.73 16.29
N ASN A 291 -20.69 0.56 16.28
CA ASN A 291 -21.38 -0.43 17.13
C ASN A 291 -21.33 -1.82 16.48
#